data_AF-A0A7C8ZEG1-F1
#
_entry.id   AF-A0A7C8ZEG1-F1
#
_cell.length_a   1.000
_cell.length_b   1.000
_cell.length_c   1.000
_cell.angle_alpha   90.00
_cell.angle_beta   90.00
_cell.angle_gamma   90.00
#
_symmetry.space_group_name_H-M   'P 1'
#
loop_
_entity.id
_entity.type
_entity.pdbx_description
1 polymer ?
#
loop_
_entity_poly.entity_id
_entity_poly.type
_entity_poly.pdbx_seq_one_letter_code
_entity_poly.pdbx_strand_id
1 'polypeptide(L)'
;VLFRSASLRLRNEHVNLYLGKNPENTPRYWLAFPVSVPPLGFSTYTLSPIKAGASTTLSNTTTIKGNTTRSVEIGSGNLKLQFSADEGKLIFQYANARNLVNATVEQSYSYYKAFSGTDEDPQASTAVIFRPNGTVPIEVKPEGQASFTVMKGPLVDEVHQQLSPWIHQITRVYKEKEHGEMEFTIGPIPVDDGVGKEIITQITTDLRTKKAFYTDSNGRDFIKRIRNYRADYNLEVDQPVAGNYYPINLGIFVNDSNMELSVLVDRAVGGSSMKDGQIELMLHRRLLYADRAIGEALNETVCILKECKGLTIKGKYFFRIDRIGEGAQWRRSAGQEIYSPLVLAFSELEKDWKKNKVLSFSGFNDSYSLPENVAIITLQELDCGRTLLRLAHLYEIGEHEVLSAMAHVKLKKLFPEKEIT
;
A
#
# COMPACT_ATOMS: atom_id res chain seq x y z
N VAL A 1 -14.50 2.35 14.47
CA VAL A 1 -14.46 3.14 13.21
C VAL A 1 -15.80 3.00 12.49
N LEU A 2 -16.43 4.09 12.04
CA LEU A 2 -17.68 4.05 11.26
C LEU A 2 -17.48 3.37 9.89
N PHE A 3 -18.45 2.56 9.47
CA PHE A 3 -18.47 1.91 8.16
C PHE A 3 -19.09 2.87 7.11
N ARG A 4 -18.32 3.26 6.07
CA ARG A 4 -18.68 4.40 5.16
C ARG A 4 -19.22 3.94 3.78
N SER A 5 -19.85 4.89 3.07
CA SER A 5 -20.63 4.69 1.83
C SER A 5 -19.86 4.01 0.69
N ALA A 6 -18.59 4.35 0.47
CA ALA A 6 -17.78 3.72 -0.58
C ALA A 6 -17.54 2.22 -0.30
N SER A 7 -17.20 1.88 0.96
CA SER A 7 -17.04 0.48 1.39
C SER A 7 -18.37 -0.28 1.39
N LEU A 8 -19.48 0.37 1.73
CA LEU A 8 -20.82 -0.21 1.65
C LEU A 8 -21.22 -0.54 0.22
N ARG A 9 -20.98 0.41 -0.72
CA ARG A 9 -21.29 0.23 -2.13
C ARG A 9 -20.53 -0.98 -2.68
N LEU A 10 -19.21 -1.02 -2.49
CA LEU A 10 -18.38 -2.15 -2.94
C LEU A 10 -18.83 -3.48 -2.33
N ARG A 11 -19.10 -3.52 -1.01
CA ARG A 11 -19.61 -4.72 -0.35
C ARG A 11 -20.91 -5.20 -0.99
N ASN A 12 -21.88 -4.30 -1.15
CA ASN A 12 -23.19 -4.65 -1.65
C ASN A 12 -23.10 -5.13 -3.11
N GLU A 13 -22.27 -4.47 -3.93
CA GLU A 13 -21.97 -4.90 -5.30
C GLU A 13 -21.36 -6.31 -5.32
N HIS A 14 -20.36 -6.59 -4.48
CA HIS A 14 -19.69 -7.89 -4.45
C HIS A 14 -20.58 -9.00 -3.88
N VAL A 15 -21.36 -8.72 -2.83
CA VAL A 15 -22.30 -9.70 -2.26
C VAL A 15 -23.37 -10.05 -3.30
N ASN A 16 -23.89 -9.06 -4.03
CA ASN A 16 -24.81 -9.33 -5.12
C ASN A 16 -24.13 -10.12 -6.25
N LEU A 17 -22.89 -9.78 -6.61
CA LEU A 17 -22.13 -10.46 -7.65
C LEU A 17 -21.88 -11.94 -7.35
N TYR A 18 -21.37 -12.25 -6.16
CA TYR A 18 -20.96 -13.62 -5.82
C TYR A 18 -22.11 -14.47 -5.28
N LEU A 19 -23.12 -13.86 -4.64
CA LEU A 19 -24.20 -14.59 -3.96
C LEU A 19 -25.60 -14.33 -4.55
N GLY A 20 -25.73 -13.46 -5.57
CA GLY A 20 -27.01 -13.15 -6.22
C GLY A 20 -28.05 -12.48 -5.32
N LYS A 21 -27.64 -11.93 -4.19
CA LYS A 21 -28.54 -11.34 -3.19
C LYS A 21 -28.02 -10.02 -2.66
N ASN A 22 -28.94 -9.15 -2.26
CA ASN A 22 -28.59 -7.97 -1.48
C ASN A 22 -28.37 -8.37 -0.01
N PRO A 23 -27.30 -7.91 0.64
CA PRO A 23 -27.09 -8.22 2.05
C PRO A 23 -28.13 -7.52 2.94
N GLU A 24 -28.88 -8.31 3.73
CA GLU A 24 -29.95 -7.81 4.62
C GLU A 24 -29.42 -6.92 5.75
N ASN A 25 -28.28 -7.31 6.33
CA ASN A 25 -27.65 -6.58 7.43
C ASN A 25 -26.58 -5.62 6.91
N THR A 26 -26.66 -4.35 7.33
CA THR A 26 -25.65 -3.34 7.06
C THR A 26 -24.70 -3.22 8.25
N PRO A 27 -23.41 -3.63 8.14
CA PRO A 27 -22.45 -3.43 9.21
C PRO A 27 -22.32 -1.93 9.49
N ARG A 28 -22.44 -1.55 10.76
CA ARG A 28 -22.39 -0.13 11.17
C ARG A 28 -20.98 0.32 11.53
N TYR A 29 -20.15 -0.61 11.99
CA TYR A 29 -18.85 -0.30 12.58
C TYR A 29 -17.80 -1.33 12.16
N TRP A 30 -16.57 -0.85 12.06
CA TRP A 30 -15.36 -1.65 12.17
C TRP A 30 -14.88 -1.62 13.63
N LEU A 31 -14.68 -2.81 14.20
CA LEU A 31 -14.00 -2.99 15.48
C LEU A 31 -12.49 -3.10 15.22
N ALA A 32 -11.71 -2.28 15.91
CA ALA A 32 -10.26 -2.32 15.87
C ALA A 32 -9.73 -2.43 17.31
N PHE A 33 -8.78 -3.32 17.53
CA PHE A 33 -8.07 -3.49 18.79
C PHE A 33 -6.65 -3.99 18.51
N PRO A 34 -5.65 -3.60 19.31
CA PRO A 34 -4.29 -4.10 19.15
C PRO A 34 -4.24 -5.59 19.52
N VAL A 35 -3.40 -6.32 18.82
CA VAL A 35 -3.12 -7.74 19.08
C VAL A 35 -1.62 -7.94 19.26
N SER A 36 -1.26 -8.95 20.04
CA SER A 36 0.11 -9.38 20.26
C SER A 36 0.18 -10.87 19.98
N VAL A 37 1.02 -11.26 19.01
CA VAL A 37 1.12 -12.63 18.52
C VAL A 37 2.57 -13.09 18.67
N PRO A 38 2.83 -14.25 19.31
CA PRO A 38 4.18 -14.78 19.41
C PRO A 38 4.77 -15.13 18.03
N PRO A 39 6.11 -15.15 17.89
CA PRO A 39 6.78 -15.56 16.66
C PRO A 39 6.35 -16.96 16.20
N LEU A 40 6.05 -17.10 14.92
CA LEU A 40 5.59 -18.36 14.30
C LEU A 40 4.49 -19.05 15.13
N GLY A 41 3.51 -18.25 15.57
CA GLY A 41 2.54 -18.61 16.60
C GLY A 41 1.15 -18.04 16.36
N PHE A 42 0.28 -18.17 17.38
CA PHE A 42 -1.06 -17.58 17.36
C PHE A 42 -1.47 -17.08 18.76
N SER A 43 -2.41 -16.13 18.78
CA SER A 43 -3.11 -15.66 19.98
C SER A 43 -4.62 -15.65 19.75
N THR A 44 -5.41 -16.08 20.74
CA THR A 44 -6.87 -16.14 20.65
C THR A 44 -7.52 -14.98 21.40
N TYR A 45 -8.42 -14.27 20.72
CA TYR A 45 -9.21 -13.18 21.30
C TYR A 45 -10.70 -13.52 21.25
N THR A 46 -11.42 -13.20 22.33
CA THR A 46 -12.87 -13.42 22.41
C THR A 46 -13.62 -12.09 22.28
N LEU A 47 -14.54 -12.03 21.32
CA LEU A 47 -15.46 -10.91 21.16
C LEU A 47 -16.80 -11.29 21.78
N SER A 48 -17.32 -10.47 22.69
CA SER A 48 -18.62 -10.66 23.32
C SER A 48 -19.41 -9.34 23.36
N PRO A 49 -20.75 -9.40 23.42
CA PRO A 49 -21.56 -8.21 23.67
C PRO A 49 -21.11 -7.49 24.96
N ILE A 50 -21.26 -6.16 24.96
CA ILE A 50 -20.89 -5.30 26.08
C ILE A 50 -21.72 -5.70 27.31
N LYS A 51 -21.04 -6.00 28.44
CA LYS A 51 -21.68 -6.15 29.75
C LYS A 51 -21.96 -4.77 30.35
N ALA A 52 -23.01 -4.65 31.17
CA ALA A 52 -23.33 -3.40 31.85
C ALA A 52 -22.09 -2.84 32.58
N GLY A 53 -21.72 -1.58 32.28
CA GLY A 53 -20.56 -0.89 32.85
C GLY A 53 -19.26 -0.95 32.03
N ALA A 54 -19.18 -1.70 30.94
CA ALA A 54 -18.03 -1.68 30.02
C ALA A 54 -18.16 -0.54 28.99
N SER A 55 -17.09 0.22 28.78
CA SER A 55 -17.03 1.33 27.81
C SER A 55 -16.32 0.91 26.54
N THR A 56 -16.85 1.30 25.38
CA THR A 56 -16.16 1.22 24.08
C THR A 56 -15.99 2.61 23.52
N THR A 57 -14.80 2.92 23.01
CA THR A 57 -14.50 4.23 22.43
C THR A 57 -14.90 4.25 20.97
N LEU A 58 -15.92 5.04 20.64
CA LEU A 58 -16.28 5.33 19.25
C LEU A 58 -15.34 6.38 18.66
N SER A 59 -14.99 6.22 17.39
CA SER A 59 -14.24 7.23 16.65
C SER A 59 -15.10 8.47 16.47
N ASN A 60 -14.53 9.64 16.75
CA ASN A 60 -15.16 10.92 16.42
C ASN A 60 -15.04 11.16 14.93
N THR A 61 -16.12 11.59 14.29
CA THR A 61 -16.11 11.87 12.85
C THR A 61 -16.57 13.28 12.54
N THR A 62 -15.83 13.94 11.66
CA THR A 62 -16.13 15.29 11.22
C THR A 62 -16.00 15.36 9.70
N THR A 63 -17.04 15.84 9.02
CA THR A 63 -16.97 16.13 7.59
C THR A 63 -16.64 17.59 7.40
N ILE A 64 -15.58 17.87 6.65
CA ILE A 64 -15.10 19.22 6.37
C ILE A 64 -15.45 19.55 4.93
N LYS A 65 -16.09 20.70 4.71
CA LYS A 65 -16.48 21.19 3.39
C LYS A 65 -15.46 22.23 2.89
N GLY A 66 -15.19 22.23 1.58
CA GLY A 66 -14.12 22.95 0.90
C GLY A 66 -14.08 24.50 1.01
N ASN A 67 -14.98 25.14 1.75
CA ASN A 67 -14.94 26.59 2.01
C ASN A 67 -14.32 26.96 3.37
N THR A 68 -13.71 26.01 4.08
CA THR A 68 -13.09 26.28 5.38
C THR A 68 -11.57 26.26 5.26
N THR A 69 -10.91 27.33 5.70
CA THR A 69 -9.46 27.44 5.92
C THR A 69 -8.94 26.52 7.04
N ARG A 70 -9.73 25.52 7.44
CA ARG A 70 -9.39 24.62 8.53
C ARG A 70 -8.40 23.59 8.05
N SER A 71 -7.17 23.68 8.57
CA SER A 71 -6.21 22.60 8.48
C SER A 71 -6.69 21.40 9.30
N VAL A 72 -6.45 20.20 8.79
CA VAL A 72 -6.82 18.94 9.44
C VAL A 72 -5.56 18.21 9.83
N GLU A 73 -5.33 18.03 11.13
CA GLU A 73 -4.27 17.16 11.61
C GLU A 73 -4.82 15.75 11.89
N ILE A 74 -4.13 14.72 11.39
CA ILE A 74 -4.29 13.33 11.85
C ILE A 74 -2.96 12.79 12.37
N GLY A 75 -3.04 11.79 13.24
CA GLY A 75 -1.88 11.17 13.87
C GLY A 75 -1.76 11.61 15.32
N SER A 76 -2.01 10.67 16.22
CA SER A 76 -1.89 10.88 17.68
C SER A 76 -0.60 10.32 18.27
N GLY A 77 0.27 9.74 17.43
CA GLY A 77 1.60 9.24 17.78
C GLY A 77 2.72 10.21 17.37
N ASN A 78 3.90 9.67 17.06
CA ASN A 78 5.05 10.47 16.61
C ASN A 78 4.82 11.09 15.23
N LEU A 79 4.18 10.35 14.32
CA LEU A 79 3.82 10.84 13.00
C LEU A 79 2.53 11.65 13.05
N LYS A 80 2.59 12.84 12.47
CA LYS A 80 1.46 13.74 12.23
C LYS A 80 1.42 14.16 10.77
N LEU A 81 0.22 14.16 10.20
CA LEU A 81 -0.06 14.68 8.87
C LEU A 81 -1.08 15.81 9.00
N GLN A 82 -0.69 17.01 8.59
CA GLN A 82 -1.57 18.18 8.61
C GLN A 82 -1.97 18.57 7.19
N PHE A 83 -3.21 18.28 6.81
CA PHE A 83 -3.78 18.59 5.50
C PHE A 83 -4.24 20.04 5.41
N SER A 84 -3.98 20.68 4.27
CA SER A 84 -4.61 21.92 3.84
C SER A 84 -5.63 21.63 2.73
N ALA A 85 -6.81 22.25 2.80
CA ALA A 85 -7.80 22.17 1.73
C ALA A 85 -7.33 23.04 0.57
N ASP A 86 -6.78 22.43 -0.47
CA ASP A 86 -6.47 23.08 -1.74
C ASP A 86 -7.01 22.25 -2.92
N GLU A 87 -7.35 22.94 -4.00
CA GLU A 87 -8.14 22.50 -5.15
C GLU A 87 -7.66 21.19 -5.78
N GLY A 88 -8.22 20.06 -5.33
CA GLY A 88 -8.03 18.75 -5.95
C GLY A 88 -6.69 18.04 -5.70
N LYS A 89 -5.74 18.70 -5.02
CA LYS A 89 -4.48 18.11 -4.59
C LYS A 89 -4.47 17.93 -3.08
N LEU A 90 -3.94 16.80 -2.62
CA LEU A 90 -3.75 16.56 -1.21
C LEU A 90 -2.39 17.10 -0.78
N ILE A 91 -2.36 18.33 -0.30
CA ILE A 91 -1.17 18.92 0.29
C ILE A 91 -1.23 18.68 1.80
N PHE A 92 -0.14 18.13 2.35
CA PHE A 92 -0.01 17.97 3.79
C PHE A 92 1.41 18.23 4.28
N GLN A 93 1.48 18.79 5.48
CA GLN A 93 2.71 18.85 6.25
C GLN A 93 2.93 17.51 6.94
N TYR A 94 4.03 16.85 6.62
CA TYR A 94 4.54 15.67 7.31
C TYR A 94 5.42 16.14 8.47
N ALA A 95 5.14 15.65 9.68
CA ALA A 95 5.97 15.89 10.84
C ALA A 95 6.13 14.59 11.64
N ASN A 96 7.37 14.22 11.94
CA ASN A 96 7.68 13.09 12.82
C ASN A 96 8.50 13.57 14.02
N ALA A 97 7.89 13.50 15.21
CA ALA A 97 8.47 14.00 16.44
C ALA A 97 9.70 13.20 16.93
N ARG A 98 9.83 11.92 16.54
CA ARG A 98 10.95 11.06 16.98
C ARG A 98 12.26 11.45 16.30
N ASN A 99 12.24 11.60 14.98
CA ASN A 99 13.43 11.90 14.17
C ASN A 99 13.49 13.37 13.70
N LEU A 100 12.55 14.20 14.13
CA LEU A 100 12.45 15.63 13.81
C LEU A 100 12.42 15.90 12.30
N VAL A 101 11.88 14.96 11.51
CA VAL A 101 11.66 15.14 10.08
C VAL A 101 10.41 15.96 9.88
N ASN A 102 10.55 17.04 9.11
CA ASN A 102 9.44 17.85 8.62
C ASN A 102 9.56 18.01 7.10
N ALA A 103 8.46 17.83 6.39
CA ALA A 103 8.43 17.99 4.94
C ALA A 103 7.03 18.42 4.46
N THR A 104 6.99 19.18 3.36
CA THR A 104 5.74 19.40 2.64
C THR A 104 5.58 18.30 1.59
N VAL A 105 4.44 17.64 1.58
CA VAL A 105 4.12 16.58 0.63
C VAL A 105 2.88 16.97 -0.16
N GLU A 106 2.99 16.92 -1.49
CA GLU A 106 1.86 16.99 -2.41
C GLU A 106 1.57 15.58 -2.93
N GLN A 107 0.34 15.10 -2.71
CA GLN A 107 -0.16 13.87 -3.30
C GLN A 107 -1.30 14.18 -4.27
N SER A 108 -1.22 13.60 -5.48
CA SER A 108 -2.22 13.76 -6.52
C SER A 108 -2.44 12.48 -7.32
N TYR A 109 -3.55 12.44 -8.06
CA TYR A 109 -3.82 11.43 -9.06
C TYR A 109 -3.83 12.07 -10.44
N SER A 110 -3.29 11.34 -11.41
CA SER A 110 -3.33 11.66 -12.82
C SER A 110 -3.58 10.38 -13.60
N TYR A 111 -3.79 10.49 -14.90
CA TYR A 111 -3.67 9.35 -15.79
C TYR A 111 -2.90 9.70 -17.04
N TYR A 112 -2.15 8.74 -17.56
CA TYR A 112 -1.65 8.81 -18.92
C TYR A 112 -2.77 8.38 -19.88
N LYS A 113 -2.96 9.15 -20.96
CA LYS A 113 -3.80 8.70 -22.09
C LYS A 113 -3.03 7.62 -22.84
N ALA A 114 -3.65 6.47 -23.07
CA ALA A 114 -3.07 5.43 -23.89
C ALA A 114 -2.91 5.91 -25.34
N PHE A 115 -1.71 5.84 -25.90
CA PHE A 115 -1.52 6.09 -27.32
C PHE A 115 -2.20 4.99 -28.16
N SER A 116 -2.93 5.38 -29.20
CA SER A 116 -3.70 4.48 -30.06
C SER A 116 -2.91 3.88 -31.22
N GLY A 117 -1.70 4.39 -31.49
CA GLY A 117 -1.04 4.19 -32.78
C GLY A 117 -1.48 5.21 -33.83
N THR A 118 -0.65 5.40 -34.86
CA THR A 118 -0.97 6.05 -36.14
C THR A 118 -0.59 5.14 -37.30
N ASP A 119 -0.88 5.55 -38.53
CA ASP A 119 -0.50 4.79 -39.73
C ASP A 119 1.04 4.69 -39.88
N GLU A 120 1.76 5.75 -39.49
CA GLU A 120 3.23 5.80 -39.54
C GLU A 120 3.87 5.08 -38.35
N ASP A 121 3.22 5.10 -37.19
CA ASP A 121 3.70 4.45 -35.97
C ASP A 121 2.55 3.67 -35.28
N PRO A 122 2.31 2.42 -35.70
CA PRO A 122 1.13 1.65 -35.29
C PRO A 122 1.23 1.08 -33.88
N GLN A 123 2.30 1.36 -33.12
CA GLN A 123 2.48 0.77 -31.79
C GLN A 123 1.59 1.47 -30.75
N ALA A 124 0.44 0.89 -30.41
CA ALA A 124 -0.43 1.39 -29.34
C ALA A 124 0.10 1.05 -27.92
N SER A 125 -0.48 1.67 -26.88
CA SER A 125 -0.36 1.16 -25.51
C SER A 125 -1.22 -0.08 -25.35
N THR A 126 -0.66 -1.13 -24.78
CA THR A 126 -1.23 -2.50 -24.74
C THR A 126 -0.94 -3.16 -23.38
N ALA A 127 -1.35 -4.41 -23.20
CA ALA A 127 -1.08 -5.14 -21.96
C ALA A 127 0.42 -5.16 -21.60
N VAL A 128 1.30 -5.34 -22.60
CA VAL A 128 2.76 -5.39 -22.39
C VAL A 128 3.41 -4.00 -22.52
N ILE A 129 2.99 -3.23 -23.52
CA ILE A 129 3.68 -1.97 -23.88
C ILE A 129 2.98 -0.79 -23.24
N PHE A 130 3.72 -0.02 -22.44
CA PHE A 130 3.29 1.26 -21.92
C PHE A 130 3.71 2.37 -22.89
N ARG A 131 2.73 3.02 -23.54
CA ARG A 131 2.99 4.15 -24.45
C ARG A 131 2.04 5.32 -24.17
N PRO A 132 2.47 6.30 -23.35
CA PRO A 132 1.62 7.41 -22.96
C PRO A 132 1.53 8.49 -24.05
N ASN A 133 0.36 9.12 -24.18
CA ASN A 133 0.09 10.26 -25.05
C ASN A 133 -0.34 11.49 -24.22
N GLY A 134 0.58 11.95 -23.36
CA GLY A 134 0.34 13.04 -22.42
C GLY A 134 -0.33 12.59 -21.11
N THR A 135 -0.33 13.50 -20.16
CA THR A 135 -0.82 13.29 -18.79
C THR A 135 -2.00 14.20 -18.52
N VAL A 136 -3.04 13.66 -17.90
CA VAL A 136 -4.25 14.42 -17.52
C VAL A 136 -4.43 14.32 -16.00
N PRO A 137 -4.47 15.44 -15.26
CA PRO A 137 -4.72 15.41 -13.83
C PRO A 137 -6.16 14.96 -13.55
N ILE A 138 -6.36 14.23 -12.44
CA ILE A 138 -7.70 13.96 -11.92
C ILE A 138 -8.13 15.18 -11.10
N GLU A 139 -9.00 15.99 -11.68
CA GLU A 139 -9.57 17.14 -10.98
C GLU A 139 -10.74 16.71 -10.09
N VAL A 140 -10.72 17.19 -8.85
CA VAL A 140 -11.87 17.07 -7.94
C VAL A 140 -12.89 18.13 -8.34
N LYS A 141 -13.97 17.73 -9.02
CA LYS A 141 -14.97 18.68 -9.55
C LYS A 141 -15.48 19.65 -8.46
N PRO A 142 -15.53 20.97 -8.74
CA PRO A 142 -16.03 21.98 -7.79
C PRO A 142 -17.54 21.86 -7.48
N GLU A 143 -18.31 21.23 -8.37
CA GLU A 143 -19.79 21.15 -8.30
C GLU A 143 -20.32 20.35 -7.10
N GLY A 144 -19.44 19.76 -6.30
CA GLY A 144 -19.72 19.32 -4.95
C GLY A 144 -18.45 19.40 -4.11
N GLN A 145 -18.14 20.62 -3.61
CA GLN A 145 -17.09 20.94 -2.62
C GLN A 145 -16.30 19.73 -2.14
N ALA A 146 -15.02 19.63 -2.52
CA ALA A 146 -14.10 18.61 -2.00
C ALA A 146 -14.30 18.48 -0.49
N SER A 147 -14.91 17.38 -0.08
CA SER A 147 -15.28 17.15 1.32
C SER A 147 -14.49 15.97 1.82
N PHE A 148 -13.55 16.26 2.73
CA PHE A 148 -12.81 15.23 3.40
C PHE A 148 -13.56 14.85 4.66
N THR A 149 -13.74 13.56 4.88
CA THR A 149 -14.28 13.05 6.14
C THR A 149 -13.12 12.59 7.00
N VAL A 150 -12.97 13.24 8.14
CA VAL A 150 -11.89 12.97 9.10
C VAL A 150 -12.47 12.13 10.21
N MET A 151 -11.82 11.02 10.50
CA MET A 151 -12.18 10.11 11.57
C MET A 151 -11.02 10.03 12.55
N LYS A 152 -11.26 10.43 13.80
CA LYS A 152 -10.25 10.37 14.85
C LYS A 152 -10.59 9.30 15.87
N GLY A 153 -9.63 8.44 16.17
CA GLY A 153 -9.82 7.29 17.05
C GLY A 153 -8.63 7.09 17.98
N PRO A 154 -8.77 6.24 19.02
CA PRO A 154 -7.67 5.97 19.93
C PRO A 154 -6.53 5.15 19.31
N LEU A 155 -6.79 4.43 18.21
CA LEU A 155 -5.82 3.55 17.55
C LEU A 155 -5.39 4.02 16.16
N VAL A 156 -6.31 4.66 15.44
CA VAL A 156 -6.13 5.07 14.05
C VAL A 156 -6.94 6.33 13.78
N ASP A 157 -6.30 7.24 13.07
CA ASP A 157 -6.96 8.39 12.47
C ASP A 157 -6.98 8.20 10.94
N GLU A 158 -8.10 8.58 10.32
CA GLU A 158 -8.33 8.40 8.88
C GLU A 158 -8.82 9.69 8.23
N VAL A 159 -8.39 9.93 6.99
CA VAL A 159 -8.98 10.93 6.10
C VAL A 159 -9.52 10.23 4.87
N HIS A 160 -10.83 10.34 4.66
CA HIS A 160 -11.55 9.74 3.53
C HIS A 160 -11.80 10.80 2.49
N GLN A 161 -11.50 10.47 1.23
CA GLN A 161 -11.51 11.41 0.11
C GLN A 161 -12.16 10.77 -1.11
N GLN A 162 -13.19 11.43 -1.64
CA GLN A 162 -13.74 11.08 -2.96
C GLN A 162 -13.13 12.04 -3.98
N LEU A 163 -12.21 11.53 -4.80
CA LEU A 163 -11.45 12.37 -5.74
C LEU A 163 -12.17 12.49 -7.09
N SER A 164 -12.76 11.40 -7.56
CA SER A 164 -13.64 11.36 -8.74
C SER A 164 -14.75 10.34 -8.49
N PRO A 165 -15.78 10.20 -9.36
CA PRO A 165 -16.79 9.15 -9.19
C PRO A 165 -16.23 7.72 -9.10
N TRP A 166 -15.02 7.49 -9.62
CA TRP A 166 -14.37 6.19 -9.75
C TRP A 166 -12.99 6.12 -9.04
N ILE A 167 -12.59 7.15 -8.29
CA ILE A 167 -11.40 7.13 -7.42
C ILE A 167 -11.78 7.57 -6.01
N HIS A 168 -11.54 6.67 -5.06
CA HIS A 168 -11.66 6.93 -3.63
C HIS A 168 -10.34 6.61 -2.93
N GLN A 169 -9.98 7.43 -1.94
CA GLN A 169 -8.75 7.27 -1.17
C GLN A 169 -9.04 7.39 0.33
N ILE A 170 -8.37 6.57 1.12
CA ILE A 170 -8.32 6.68 2.58
C ILE A 170 -6.86 6.79 3.00
N THR A 171 -6.49 7.90 3.63
CA THR A 171 -5.21 8.04 4.32
C THR A 171 -5.37 7.63 5.76
N ARG A 172 -4.53 6.73 6.27
CA ARG A 172 -4.53 6.28 7.67
C ARG A 172 -3.20 6.56 8.35
N VAL A 173 -3.27 6.97 9.61
CA VAL A 173 -2.13 7.01 10.52
C VAL A 173 -2.50 6.23 11.77
N TYR A 174 -1.86 5.07 11.93
CA TYR A 174 -1.99 4.27 13.16
C TYR A 174 -1.10 4.87 14.25
N LYS A 175 -1.61 4.93 15.48
CA LYS A 175 -0.94 5.60 16.60
C LYS A 175 0.47 5.04 16.88
N GLU A 176 0.66 3.74 16.70
CA GLU A 176 1.93 3.03 16.96
C GLU A 176 2.80 2.85 15.70
N LYS A 177 2.40 3.43 14.56
CA LYS A 177 3.16 3.33 13.31
C LYS A 177 3.63 4.72 12.87
N GLU A 178 4.87 4.79 12.39
CA GLU A 178 5.51 6.04 11.95
C GLU A 178 5.49 6.21 10.42
N HIS A 179 4.48 5.63 9.76
CA HIS A 179 4.28 5.76 8.31
C HIS A 179 2.80 6.06 8.01
N GLY A 180 2.55 6.70 6.88
CA GLY A 180 1.20 6.86 6.35
C GLY A 180 0.81 5.64 5.51
N GLU A 181 -0.40 5.14 5.69
CA GLU A 181 -1.01 4.13 4.81
C GLU A 181 -1.98 4.85 3.87
N MET A 182 -1.83 4.63 2.57
CA MET A 182 -2.78 5.11 1.57
C MET A 182 -3.51 3.95 0.92
N GLU A 183 -4.79 3.81 1.24
CA GLU A 183 -5.67 2.84 0.60
C GLU A 183 -6.41 3.50 -0.56
N PHE A 184 -6.27 2.93 -1.76
CA PHE A 184 -6.93 3.42 -2.97
C PHE A 184 -8.00 2.43 -3.43
N THR A 185 -9.07 2.96 -4.00
CA THR A 185 -10.08 2.21 -4.74
C THR A 185 -10.26 2.89 -6.10
N ILE A 186 -9.89 2.19 -7.17
CA ILE A 186 -9.85 2.74 -8.53
C ILE A 186 -10.70 1.88 -9.43
N GLY A 187 -11.75 2.47 -9.98
CA GLY A 187 -12.63 1.88 -10.99
C GLY A 187 -14.12 2.09 -10.69
N PRO A 188 -14.99 1.81 -11.68
CA PRO A 188 -14.66 1.43 -13.05
C PRO A 188 -13.99 2.58 -13.82
N ILE A 189 -12.85 2.32 -14.48
CA ILE A 189 -12.16 3.35 -15.29
C ILE A 189 -13.03 3.62 -16.53
N PRO A 190 -13.48 4.87 -16.76
CA PRO A 190 -14.33 5.20 -17.90
C PRO A 190 -13.51 5.16 -19.19
N VAL A 191 -14.07 4.55 -20.24
CA VAL A 191 -13.46 4.45 -21.58
C VAL A 191 -14.47 4.71 -22.70
N ASP A 192 -15.68 5.20 -22.35
CA ASP A 192 -16.76 5.50 -23.30
C ASP A 192 -16.39 6.68 -24.23
N ASP A 193 -15.36 7.45 -23.85
CA ASP A 193 -14.73 8.49 -24.65
C ASP A 193 -13.75 7.94 -25.70
N GLY A 194 -13.59 6.63 -25.81
CA GLY A 194 -12.66 5.98 -26.73
C GLY A 194 -11.19 6.12 -26.33
N VAL A 195 -10.89 6.54 -25.10
CA VAL A 195 -9.52 6.76 -24.62
C VAL A 195 -9.18 5.80 -23.49
N GLY A 196 -8.18 4.92 -23.73
CA GLY A 196 -7.58 4.10 -22.68
C GLY A 196 -6.84 4.95 -21.64
N LYS A 197 -6.89 4.54 -20.37
CA LYS A 197 -6.37 5.33 -19.24
C LYS A 197 -5.50 4.48 -18.34
N GLU A 198 -4.34 5.02 -17.97
CA GLU A 198 -3.36 4.39 -17.09
C GLU A 198 -3.18 5.27 -15.85
N ILE A 199 -3.82 4.88 -14.75
CA ILE A 199 -4.02 5.69 -13.56
C ILE A 199 -2.76 5.67 -12.70
N ILE A 200 -2.29 6.85 -12.34
CA ILE A 200 -1.11 7.03 -11.52
C ILE A 200 -1.42 7.83 -10.26
N THR A 201 -0.68 7.53 -9.20
CA THR A 201 -0.55 8.44 -8.05
C THR A 201 0.84 9.04 -8.04
N GLN A 202 0.95 10.32 -7.69
CA GLN A 202 2.19 11.07 -7.63
C GLN A 202 2.36 11.64 -6.23
N ILE A 203 3.51 11.40 -5.62
CA ILE A 203 3.91 11.89 -4.29
C ILE A 203 5.12 12.78 -4.52
N THR A 204 4.98 14.07 -4.25
CA THR A 204 5.98 15.09 -4.56
C THR A 204 6.40 15.82 -3.30
N THR A 205 7.70 15.98 -3.12
CA THR A 205 8.35 16.76 -2.07
C THR A 205 9.31 17.76 -2.69
N ASP A 206 9.99 18.55 -1.86
CA ASP A 206 11.02 19.51 -2.24
C ASP A 206 12.44 18.91 -2.30
N LEU A 207 12.56 17.58 -2.16
CA LEU A 207 13.85 16.88 -2.19
C LEU A 207 14.57 17.08 -3.53
N ARG A 208 15.88 17.38 -3.45
CA ARG A 208 16.73 17.57 -4.64
C ARG A 208 17.43 16.27 -5.02
N THR A 209 16.70 15.39 -5.68
CA THR A 209 17.12 14.00 -5.93
C THR A 209 18.06 13.84 -7.14
N LYS A 210 18.28 14.91 -7.92
CA LYS A 210 19.24 14.95 -9.04
C LYS A 210 19.01 13.82 -10.05
N LYS A 211 17.74 13.62 -10.46
CA LYS A 211 17.29 12.55 -11.36
C LYS A 211 17.44 11.12 -10.83
N ALA A 212 17.98 10.92 -9.63
CA ALA A 212 18.22 9.60 -9.06
C ALA A 212 17.02 9.11 -8.23
N PHE A 213 16.74 7.82 -8.33
CA PHE A 213 15.75 7.11 -7.54
C PHE A 213 16.14 5.63 -7.47
N TYR A 214 15.53 4.86 -6.58
CA TYR A 214 15.92 3.47 -6.32
C TYR A 214 14.69 2.59 -6.33
N THR A 215 14.74 1.47 -7.05
CA THR A 215 13.66 0.48 -7.10
C THR A 215 14.19 -0.89 -6.76
N ASP A 216 13.37 -1.71 -6.10
CA ASP A 216 13.77 -3.06 -5.74
C ASP A 216 13.93 -3.98 -6.97
N SER A 217 14.72 -5.03 -6.81
CA SER A 217 14.79 -6.18 -7.70
C SER A 217 14.11 -7.38 -7.05
N ASN A 218 12.90 -7.70 -7.48
CA ASN A 218 12.10 -8.82 -6.97
C ASN A 218 11.96 -8.82 -5.43
N GLY A 219 11.81 -7.64 -4.83
CA GLY A 219 11.66 -7.47 -3.39
C GLY A 219 12.95 -7.57 -2.58
N ARG A 220 14.12 -7.57 -3.23
CA ARG A 220 15.43 -7.66 -2.58
C ARG A 220 16.25 -6.38 -2.78
N ASP A 221 17.31 -6.44 -3.57
CA ASP A 221 18.30 -5.39 -3.75
C ASP A 221 17.67 -4.11 -4.33
N PHE A 222 18.04 -2.94 -3.80
CA PHE A 222 17.61 -1.65 -4.35
C PHE A 222 18.59 -1.16 -5.41
N ILE A 223 18.14 -1.13 -6.66
CA ILE A 223 18.98 -0.71 -7.78
C ILE A 223 18.79 0.79 -8.01
N LYS A 224 19.90 1.52 -8.04
CA LYS A 224 19.91 2.94 -8.43
C LYS A 224 19.52 3.11 -9.89
N ARG A 225 18.51 3.94 -10.11
CA ARG A 225 18.01 4.37 -11.42
C ARG A 225 18.32 5.85 -11.61
N ILE A 226 18.62 6.24 -12.85
CA ILE A 226 18.83 7.64 -13.24
C ILE A 226 17.92 7.93 -14.43
N ARG A 227 17.07 8.95 -14.30
CA ARG A 227 16.13 9.34 -15.35
C ARG A 227 16.86 9.65 -16.66
N ASN A 228 16.42 9.05 -17.77
CA ASN A 228 16.99 9.17 -19.12
C ASN A 228 18.47 8.74 -19.21
N TYR A 229 18.86 7.70 -18.48
CA TYR A 229 20.23 7.19 -18.51
C TYR A 229 20.28 5.66 -18.54
N ARG A 230 21.32 5.12 -19.18
CA ARG A 230 21.68 3.70 -19.22
C ARG A 230 23.18 3.58 -19.02
N ALA A 231 23.60 2.62 -18.22
CA ALA A 231 25.02 2.41 -17.92
C ALA A 231 25.76 1.76 -19.09
N ASP A 232 25.08 0.87 -19.82
CA ASP A 232 25.73 -0.03 -20.77
C ASP A 232 25.74 0.52 -22.21
N TYR A 233 24.99 1.58 -22.50
CA TYR A 233 24.91 2.18 -23.83
C TYR A 233 24.44 3.63 -23.77
N ASN A 234 24.74 4.39 -24.83
CA ASN A 234 24.25 5.76 -24.99
C ASN A 234 22.76 5.74 -25.37
N LEU A 235 21.89 6.24 -24.49
CA LEU A 235 20.44 6.22 -24.68
C LEU A 235 19.98 7.40 -25.54
N GLU A 236 19.38 7.11 -26.68
CA GLU A 236 18.50 8.05 -27.40
C GLU A 236 17.11 8.00 -26.75
N VAL A 237 16.56 9.16 -26.38
CA VAL A 237 15.35 9.24 -25.56
C VAL A 237 14.13 9.46 -26.45
N ASP A 238 13.50 8.37 -26.89
CA ASP A 238 12.27 8.42 -27.70
C ASP A 238 11.00 8.40 -26.84
N GLN A 239 11.07 7.75 -25.67
CA GLN A 239 9.95 7.60 -24.73
C GLN A 239 10.36 8.12 -23.33
N PRO A 240 10.29 9.44 -23.08
CA PRO A 240 10.81 10.06 -21.86
C PRO A 240 10.05 9.67 -20.58
N VAL A 241 8.83 9.13 -20.73
CA VAL A 241 8.03 8.62 -19.61
C VAL A 241 8.22 7.11 -19.49
N ALA A 242 7.78 6.34 -20.49
CA ALA A 242 7.81 4.88 -20.43
C ALA A 242 9.22 4.30 -20.26
N GLY A 243 10.25 4.92 -20.86
CA GLY A 243 11.64 4.51 -20.70
C GLY A 243 12.21 4.71 -19.28
N ASN A 244 11.47 5.35 -18.38
CA ASN A 244 11.86 5.54 -16.98
C ASN A 244 10.99 4.79 -15.98
N TYR A 245 10.03 3.97 -16.45
CA TYR A 245 9.27 3.10 -15.57
C TYR A 245 10.04 1.82 -15.25
N TYR A 246 9.99 1.41 -13.98
CA TYR A 246 10.64 0.20 -13.47
C TYR A 246 9.65 -0.64 -12.66
N PRO A 247 9.83 -1.97 -12.60
CA PRO A 247 9.04 -2.83 -11.73
C PRO A 247 9.36 -2.55 -10.26
N ILE A 248 8.34 -2.62 -9.42
CA ILE A 248 8.42 -2.45 -7.97
C ILE A 248 7.62 -3.59 -7.33
N ASN A 249 8.26 -4.40 -6.48
CA ASN A 249 7.61 -5.48 -5.74
C ASN A 249 7.68 -5.30 -4.22
N LEU A 250 8.65 -4.52 -3.74
CA LEU A 250 8.78 -4.10 -2.35
C LEU A 250 8.54 -2.59 -2.24
N GLY A 251 9.29 -1.79 -3.00
CA GLY A 251 9.20 -0.35 -2.88
C GLY A 251 10.13 0.45 -3.79
N ILE A 252 9.94 1.76 -3.72
CA ILE A 252 10.73 2.78 -4.40
C ILE A 252 11.10 3.85 -3.39
N PHE A 253 12.32 4.39 -3.48
CA PHE A 253 12.70 5.54 -2.69
C PHE A 253 13.50 6.56 -3.48
N VAL A 254 13.45 7.80 -3.00
CA VAL A 254 14.27 8.91 -3.48
C VAL A 254 14.92 9.60 -2.29
N ASN A 255 16.09 10.17 -2.49
CA ASN A 255 16.81 10.84 -1.43
C ASN A 255 17.59 12.06 -1.94
N ASP A 256 17.86 12.99 -1.03
CA ASP A 256 18.84 14.05 -1.22
C ASP A 256 19.99 13.88 -0.20
N SER A 257 20.67 14.96 0.18
CA SER A 257 21.75 14.89 1.16
C SER A 257 21.29 14.70 2.61
N ASN A 258 20.01 14.98 2.91
CA ASN A 258 19.51 15.14 4.28
C ASN A 258 18.37 14.16 4.59
N MET A 259 17.49 13.91 3.63
CA MET A 259 16.26 13.15 3.82
C MET A 259 16.03 12.14 2.70
N GLU A 260 15.25 11.12 3.01
CA GLU A 260 14.75 10.14 2.05
C GLU A 260 13.23 9.98 2.16
N LEU A 261 12.56 9.95 1.01
CA LEU A 261 11.16 9.56 0.89
C LEU A 261 11.13 8.12 0.38
N SER A 262 10.52 7.22 1.15
CA SER A 262 10.35 5.82 0.79
C SER A 262 8.87 5.48 0.64
N VAL A 263 8.55 4.67 -0.38
CA VAL A 263 7.20 4.18 -0.66
C VAL A 263 7.24 2.66 -0.82
N LEU A 264 6.46 1.94 -0.02
CA LEU A 264 6.27 0.49 -0.12
C LEU A 264 4.92 0.16 -0.76
N VAL A 265 4.84 -0.98 -1.44
CA VAL A 265 3.67 -1.40 -2.22
C VAL A 265 3.09 -2.72 -1.71
N ASP A 266 1.78 -2.91 -1.87
CA ASP A 266 1.09 -4.16 -1.51
C ASP A 266 1.10 -5.23 -2.61
N ARG A 267 1.59 -4.88 -3.81
CA ARG A 267 1.62 -5.72 -5.00
C ARG A 267 2.66 -5.22 -6.00
N ALA A 268 2.95 -6.04 -7.01
CA ALA A 268 3.76 -5.61 -8.14
C ALA A 268 3.09 -4.44 -8.88
N VAL A 269 3.81 -3.33 -9.02
CA VAL A 269 3.38 -2.14 -9.78
C VAL A 269 4.52 -1.60 -10.62
N GLY A 270 4.19 -0.79 -11.63
CA GLY A 270 5.16 0.05 -12.31
C GLY A 270 5.30 1.38 -11.57
N GLY A 271 6.53 1.87 -11.40
CA GLY A 271 6.74 3.22 -10.87
C GLY A 271 8.02 3.88 -11.35
N SER A 272 8.14 5.17 -11.03
CA SER A 272 9.23 6.02 -11.52
C SER A 272 9.41 7.26 -10.64
N SER A 273 10.43 8.05 -10.94
CA SER A 273 10.59 9.44 -10.53
C SER A 273 10.72 10.31 -11.78
N MET A 274 9.63 10.96 -12.20
CA MET A 274 9.60 11.80 -13.42
C MET A 274 10.11 13.22 -13.19
N LYS A 275 10.15 13.66 -11.93
CA LYS A 275 10.69 14.95 -11.48
C LYS A 275 11.51 14.75 -10.21
N ASP A 276 12.42 15.67 -9.94
CA ASP A 276 13.18 15.62 -8.68
C ASP A 276 12.22 15.78 -7.50
N GLY A 277 12.44 15.00 -6.45
CA GLY A 277 11.57 14.96 -5.27
C GLY A 277 10.22 14.26 -5.49
N GLN A 278 9.99 13.66 -6.66
CA GLN A 278 8.73 12.97 -6.98
C GLN A 278 8.92 11.46 -7.07
N ILE A 279 7.95 10.72 -6.55
CA ILE A 279 7.70 9.30 -6.84
C ILE A 279 6.32 9.20 -7.49
N GLU A 280 6.19 8.37 -8.53
CA GLU A 280 4.89 7.99 -9.08
C GLU A 280 4.73 6.48 -9.19
N LEU A 281 3.51 6.00 -8.95
CA LEU A 281 3.11 4.59 -9.08
C LEU A 281 1.93 4.50 -10.04
N MET A 282 1.99 3.59 -11.01
CA MET A 282 0.87 3.22 -11.86
C MET A 282 0.04 2.13 -11.16
N LEU A 283 -1.18 2.49 -10.79
CA LEU A 283 -2.02 1.68 -9.91
C LEU A 283 -3.02 0.82 -10.66
N HIS A 284 -3.56 1.31 -11.79
CA HIS A 284 -4.53 0.57 -12.60
C HIS A 284 -4.48 1.00 -14.07
N ARG A 285 -4.83 0.11 -15.00
CA ARG A 285 -4.82 0.37 -16.45
C ARG A 285 -6.08 -0.21 -17.08
N ARG A 286 -6.68 0.52 -18.01
CA ARG A 286 -7.74 0.01 -18.89
C ARG A 286 -7.51 0.53 -20.31
N LEU A 287 -7.25 -0.40 -21.23
CA LEU A 287 -6.78 -0.13 -22.58
C LEU A 287 -7.75 -0.69 -23.61
N LEU A 288 -7.79 -0.07 -24.79
CA LEU A 288 -8.75 -0.38 -25.84
C LEU A 288 -8.14 -1.10 -27.04
N TYR A 289 -6.81 -1.16 -27.12
CA TYR A 289 -6.07 -1.78 -28.22
C TYR A 289 -5.47 -3.11 -27.79
N ALA A 290 -5.56 -4.09 -28.68
CA ALA A 290 -5.06 -5.43 -28.44
C ALA A 290 -3.53 -5.46 -28.47
N ASP A 291 -2.94 -6.26 -27.58
CA ASP A 291 -1.53 -6.60 -27.66
C ASP A 291 -1.28 -7.58 -28.81
N ARG A 292 -0.24 -7.37 -29.61
CA ARG A 292 0.06 -8.25 -30.76
C ARG A 292 0.42 -9.68 -30.35
N ALA A 293 0.99 -9.87 -29.17
CA ALA A 293 1.39 -11.18 -28.67
C ALA A 293 0.24 -11.93 -27.96
N ILE A 294 -0.70 -11.20 -27.36
CA ILE A 294 -1.80 -11.79 -26.58
C ILE A 294 -3.10 -11.90 -27.40
N GLY A 295 -3.32 -10.98 -28.34
CA GLY A 295 -4.53 -10.94 -29.16
C GLY A 295 -5.73 -10.25 -28.49
N GLU A 296 -5.59 -9.77 -27.26
CA GLU A 296 -6.66 -9.11 -26.50
C GLU A 296 -6.20 -7.76 -25.93
N ALA A 297 -7.16 -6.85 -25.75
CA ALA A 297 -6.93 -5.59 -25.05
C ALA A 297 -6.98 -5.80 -23.54
N LEU A 298 -6.17 -5.04 -22.79
CA LEU A 298 -6.26 -5.00 -21.32
C LEU A 298 -7.51 -4.22 -20.89
N ASN A 299 -8.68 -4.83 -21.06
CA ASN A 299 -10.00 -4.26 -20.82
C ASN A 299 -10.80 -5.13 -19.84
N GLU A 300 -10.24 -5.36 -18.66
CA GLU A 300 -10.84 -6.21 -17.63
C GLU A 300 -12.21 -5.66 -17.21
N THR A 301 -13.22 -6.53 -17.23
CA THR A 301 -14.58 -6.20 -16.81
C THR A 301 -15.10 -7.22 -15.82
N VAL A 302 -16.07 -6.77 -15.03
CA VAL A 302 -16.81 -7.56 -14.05
C VAL A 302 -18.29 -7.45 -14.42
N CYS A 303 -18.93 -8.59 -14.67
CA CYS A 303 -20.32 -8.66 -15.12
C CYS A 303 -21.24 -9.16 -14.00
N ILE A 304 -22.33 -8.43 -13.76
CA ILE A 304 -23.42 -8.82 -12.86
C ILE A 304 -24.69 -8.93 -13.70
N LEU A 305 -25.32 -10.11 -13.69
CA LEU A 305 -26.49 -10.41 -14.52
C LEU A 305 -26.22 -10.14 -16.00
N LYS A 306 -26.74 -9.03 -16.56
CA LYS A 306 -26.56 -8.60 -17.96
C LYS A 306 -25.78 -7.29 -18.11
N GLU A 307 -25.23 -6.76 -17.03
CA GLU A 307 -24.45 -5.52 -17.03
C GLU A 307 -22.99 -5.79 -16.71
N CYS A 308 -22.08 -5.35 -17.58
CA CYS A 308 -20.63 -5.42 -17.38
C CYS A 308 -20.06 -4.02 -17.11
N LYS A 309 -19.17 -3.92 -16.12
CA LYS A 309 -18.46 -2.68 -15.78
C LYS A 309 -16.96 -2.95 -15.75
N GLY A 310 -16.14 -1.93 -16.02
CA GLY A 310 -14.69 -2.07 -15.86
C GLY A 310 -14.30 -2.51 -14.45
N LEU A 311 -13.27 -3.33 -14.33
CA LEU A 311 -12.78 -3.84 -13.05
C LEU A 311 -12.42 -2.69 -12.10
N THR A 312 -12.93 -2.77 -10.87
CA THR A 312 -12.53 -1.91 -9.75
C THR A 312 -11.53 -2.64 -8.89
N ILE A 313 -10.36 -2.04 -8.68
CA ILE A 313 -9.34 -2.59 -7.77
C ILE A 313 -9.32 -1.81 -6.46
N LYS A 314 -8.88 -2.51 -5.41
CA LYS A 314 -8.57 -1.93 -4.11
C LYS A 314 -7.17 -2.37 -3.69
N GLY A 315 -6.37 -1.44 -3.21
CA GLY A 315 -5.00 -1.71 -2.77
C GLY A 315 -4.45 -0.66 -1.84
N LYS A 316 -3.21 -0.85 -1.41
CA LYS A 316 -2.50 0.02 -0.48
C LYS A 316 -1.08 0.31 -0.94
N TYR A 317 -0.62 1.51 -0.64
CA TYR A 317 0.80 1.82 -0.58
C TYR A 317 1.09 2.55 0.73
N PHE A 318 2.35 2.50 1.16
CA PHE A 318 2.78 3.05 2.44
C PHE A 318 3.90 4.03 2.19
N PHE A 319 3.92 5.16 2.87
CA PHE A 319 4.97 6.15 2.70
C PHE A 319 5.57 6.58 4.04
N ARG A 320 6.87 6.86 4.02
CA ARG A 320 7.60 7.38 5.18
C ARG A 320 8.71 8.30 4.70
N ILE A 321 8.96 9.35 5.47
CA ILE A 321 10.07 10.27 5.25
C ILE A 321 11.00 10.15 6.46
N ASP A 322 12.26 9.85 6.19
CA ASP A 322 13.28 9.64 7.20
C ASP A 322 14.51 10.51 6.91
N ARG A 323 15.37 10.66 7.92
CA ARG A 323 16.73 11.13 7.69
C ARG A 323 17.52 10.04 6.95
N ILE A 324 18.54 10.46 6.20
CA ILE A 324 19.46 9.52 5.55
C ILE A 324 20.01 8.52 6.59
N GLY A 325 19.89 7.24 6.28
CA GLY A 325 20.39 6.13 7.10
C GLY A 325 19.33 5.46 7.97
N GLU A 326 18.16 6.07 8.18
CA GLU A 326 17.08 5.49 8.99
C GLU A 326 16.04 4.72 8.15
N GLY A 327 15.80 5.12 6.90
CA GLY A 327 14.70 4.59 6.09
C GLY A 327 14.87 3.13 5.70
N ALA A 328 16.12 2.63 5.62
CA ALA A 328 16.40 1.23 5.32
C ALA A 328 15.75 0.28 6.34
N GLN A 329 15.82 0.61 7.64
CA GLN A 329 15.22 -0.24 8.68
C GLN A 329 13.71 -0.37 8.47
N TRP A 330 13.03 0.74 8.23
CA TRP A 330 11.60 0.74 7.95
C TRP A 330 11.26 -0.02 6.67
N ARG A 331 11.98 0.22 5.56
CA ARG A 331 11.71 -0.47 4.28
C ARG A 331 11.77 -1.99 4.42
N ARG A 332 12.78 -2.52 5.12
CA ARG A 332 12.96 -3.97 5.29
C ARG A 332 11.94 -4.56 6.28
N SER A 333 11.77 -3.94 7.45
CA SER A 333 10.84 -4.44 8.47
C SER A 333 9.38 -4.35 8.03
N ALA A 334 8.92 -3.17 7.61
CA ALA A 334 7.54 -2.98 7.16
C ALA A 334 7.26 -3.75 5.86
N GLY A 335 8.24 -3.87 4.97
CA GLY A 335 8.13 -4.73 3.78
C GLY A 335 7.82 -6.18 4.13
N GLN A 336 8.47 -6.73 5.15
CA GLN A 336 8.20 -8.09 5.62
C GLN A 336 6.82 -8.21 6.30
N GLU A 337 6.40 -7.21 7.07
CA GLU A 337 5.05 -7.15 7.67
C GLU A 337 3.95 -7.10 6.60
N ILE A 338 4.17 -6.35 5.51
CA ILE A 338 3.24 -6.26 4.36
C ILE A 338 3.16 -7.62 3.64
N TYR A 339 4.30 -8.28 3.42
CA TYR A 339 4.36 -9.58 2.76
C TYR A 339 3.73 -10.71 3.61
N SER A 340 3.89 -10.65 4.93
CA SER A 340 3.43 -11.68 5.88
C SER A 340 2.48 -11.11 6.94
N PRO A 341 1.25 -10.69 6.55
CA PRO A 341 0.29 -10.15 7.51
C PRO A 341 -0.22 -11.26 8.45
N LEU A 342 -0.81 -10.85 9.58
CA LEU A 342 -1.50 -11.77 10.48
C LEU A 342 -2.66 -12.47 9.76
N VAL A 343 -2.72 -13.80 9.88
CA VAL A 343 -3.85 -14.59 9.39
C VAL A 343 -4.93 -14.62 10.46
N LEU A 344 -6.14 -14.20 10.11
CA LEU A 344 -7.29 -14.19 11.01
C LEU A 344 -8.15 -15.44 10.78
N ALA A 345 -8.44 -16.17 11.85
CA ALA A 345 -9.39 -17.28 11.86
C ALA A 345 -10.54 -16.97 12.82
N PHE A 346 -11.77 -17.18 12.37
CA PHE A 346 -12.98 -16.88 13.14
C PHE A 346 -13.76 -18.17 13.42
N SER A 347 -14.24 -18.32 14.65
CA SER A 347 -15.17 -19.37 15.05
C SER A 347 -16.17 -18.79 16.03
N GLU A 348 -17.41 -19.28 15.97
CA GLU A 348 -18.38 -19.02 17.02
C GLU A 348 -18.03 -19.84 18.27
N LEU A 349 -18.25 -19.26 19.44
CA LEU A 349 -17.99 -19.90 20.72
C LEU A 349 -19.19 -20.77 21.10
N GLU A 350 -19.05 -22.09 20.97
CA GLU A 350 -20.00 -23.02 21.58
C GLU A 350 -19.93 -22.96 23.12
N LYS A 351 -21.05 -23.27 23.79
CA LYS A 351 -21.19 -23.15 25.26
C LYS A 351 -20.10 -23.91 26.04
N ASP A 352 -19.51 -24.96 25.46
CA ASP A 352 -18.49 -25.82 26.07
C ASP A 352 -17.02 -25.48 25.69
N TRP A 353 -16.77 -24.44 24.90
CA TRP A 353 -15.41 -24.08 24.42
C TRP A 353 -14.39 -23.82 25.54
N LYS A 354 -14.86 -23.49 26.75
CA LYS A 354 -14.01 -23.05 27.87
C LYS A 354 -13.24 -24.15 28.58
N LYS A 355 -13.44 -25.44 28.27
CA LYS A 355 -12.97 -26.51 29.16
C LYS A 355 -11.51 -26.94 29.01
N ASN A 356 -10.82 -26.73 27.88
CA ASN A 356 -9.38 -27.05 27.73
C ASN A 356 -8.85 -26.58 26.36
N LYS A 357 -8.42 -25.31 26.22
CA LYS A 357 -7.71 -24.88 25.00
C LYS A 357 -6.56 -23.93 25.27
N VAL A 358 -5.47 -24.17 24.55
CA VAL A 358 -4.27 -23.32 24.42
C VAL A 358 -4.70 -22.00 23.78
N LEU A 359 -4.63 -20.90 24.54
CA LEU A 359 -5.05 -19.57 24.07
C LEU A 359 -3.96 -18.86 23.26
N SER A 360 -2.71 -19.29 23.40
CA SER A 360 -1.56 -18.75 22.70
C SER A 360 -0.52 -19.85 22.50
N PHE A 361 0.16 -19.81 21.36
CA PHE A 361 1.22 -20.74 20.99
C PHE A 361 2.37 -19.98 20.33
N SER A 362 3.59 -20.42 20.57
CA SER A 362 4.82 -19.96 19.91
C SER A 362 5.54 -21.18 19.36
N GLY A 363 5.96 -21.13 18.09
CA GLY A 363 6.81 -22.17 17.53
C GLY A 363 8.25 -22.12 18.05
N PHE A 364 8.69 -20.97 18.57
CA PHE A 364 10.03 -20.77 19.10
C PHE A 364 10.08 -20.98 20.61
N ASN A 365 11.28 -21.23 21.13
CA ASN A 365 11.54 -21.24 22.57
C ASN A 365 11.16 -19.89 23.22
N ASP A 366 10.71 -19.95 24.46
CA ASP A 366 10.32 -18.78 25.24
C ASP A 366 11.46 -17.74 25.25
N SER A 367 11.11 -16.47 24.99
CA SER A 367 12.03 -15.34 24.88
C SER A 367 13.00 -15.36 23.68
N TYR A 368 12.80 -16.23 22.68
CA TYR A 368 13.58 -16.21 21.44
C TYR A 368 12.82 -15.56 20.29
N SER A 369 13.47 -14.61 19.63
CA SER A 369 13.05 -14.01 18.36
C SER A 369 14.19 -14.11 17.35
N LEU A 370 13.85 -14.08 16.07
CA LEU A 370 14.86 -13.93 15.03
C LEU A 370 15.56 -12.57 15.15
N PRO A 371 16.84 -12.47 14.75
CA PRO A 371 17.47 -11.17 14.53
C PRO A 371 16.63 -10.32 13.57
N GLU A 372 16.55 -9.00 13.80
CA GLU A 372 15.72 -8.09 12.99
C GLU A 372 16.10 -8.06 11.50
N ASN A 373 17.33 -8.47 11.17
CA ASN A 373 17.83 -8.56 9.82
C ASN A 373 17.64 -9.93 9.16
N VAL A 374 16.88 -10.86 9.78
CA VAL A 374 16.62 -12.21 9.25
C VAL A 374 15.13 -12.53 9.21
N ALA A 375 14.67 -13.06 8.07
CA ALA A 375 13.33 -13.62 7.91
C ALA A 375 13.36 -15.11 7.54
N ILE A 376 12.37 -15.87 8.00
CA ILE A 376 12.08 -17.21 7.48
C ILE A 376 11.26 -17.03 6.20
N ILE A 377 11.84 -17.37 5.06
CA ILE A 377 11.17 -17.26 3.75
C ILE A 377 10.63 -18.61 3.25
N THR A 378 11.01 -19.71 3.91
CA THR A 378 10.44 -21.03 3.65
C THR A 378 10.54 -21.86 4.92
N LEU A 379 9.43 -22.44 5.34
CA LEU A 379 9.37 -23.54 6.30
C LEU A 379 8.36 -24.55 5.77
N GLN A 380 8.83 -25.69 5.27
CA GLN A 380 7.99 -26.63 4.54
C GLN A 380 8.36 -28.07 4.92
N GLU A 381 7.34 -28.86 5.25
CA GLU A 381 7.47 -30.31 5.37
C GLU A 381 7.58 -30.96 3.99
N LEU A 382 8.53 -31.87 3.85
CA LEU A 382 8.80 -32.68 2.67
C LEU A 382 8.59 -34.16 3.01
N ASP A 383 8.70 -35.01 1.98
CA ASP A 383 8.57 -36.46 2.17
C ASP A 383 9.57 -37.02 3.19
N CYS A 384 9.12 -38.07 3.87
CA CYS A 384 9.90 -38.85 4.83
C CYS A 384 10.33 -38.04 6.07
N GLY A 385 9.51 -37.09 6.52
CA GLY A 385 9.76 -36.30 7.73
C GLY A 385 10.91 -35.30 7.58
N ARG A 386 11.30 -34.97 6.34
CA ARG A 386 12.31 -33.94 6.06
C ARG A 386 11.66 -32.56 6.09
N THR A 387 12.41 -31.55 6.49
CA THR A 387 11.93 -30.16 6.52
C THR A 387 12.88 -29.27 5.74
N LEU A 388 12.32 -28.46 4.84
CA LEU A 388 13.04 -27.40 4.13
C LEU A 388 12.88 -26.09 4.90
N LEU A 389 14.01 -25.56 5.39
CA LEU A 389 14.10 -24.23 6.00
C LEU A 389 14.97 -23.33 5.10
N ARG A 390 14.45 -22.14 4.78
CA ARG A 390 15.26 -21.06 4.17
C ARG A 390 15.17 -19.80 5.01
N LEU A 391 16.33 -19.27 5.36
CA LEU A 391 16.51 -18.01 6.06
C LEU A 391 17.10 -16.99 5.09
N ALA A 392 16.57 -15.77 5.10
CA ALA A 392 17.08 -14.68 4.28
C ALA A 392 17.60 -13.55 5.16
N HIS A 393 18.80 -13.05 4.85
CA HIS A 393 19.26 -11.77 5.35
C HIS A 393 18.57 -10.66 4.54
N LEU A 394 17.95 -9.70 5.22
CA LEU A 394 17.07 -8.70 4.61
C LEU A 394 17.82 -7.48 4.06
N TYR A 395 19.01 -7.18 4.57
CA TYR A 395 19.75 -5.97 4.25
C TYR A 395 20.90 -6.25 3.29
N GLU A 396 21.16 -5.27 2.41
CA GLU A 396 22.36 -5.22 1.59
C GLU A 396 23.59 -4.78 2.42
N ILE A 397 24.79 -4.97 1.85
CA ILE A 397 26.03 -4.52 2.48
C ILE A 397 26.01 -2.99 2.59
N GLY A 398 26.20 -2.47 3.80
CA GLY A 398 26.26 -1.03 4.07
C GLY A 398 24.93 -0.28 3.99
N GLU A 399 23.80 -0.97 3.81
CA GLU A 399 22.48 -0.35 3.75
C GLU A 399 22.05 0.26 5.10
N HIS A 400 22.44 -0.36 6.21
CA HIS A 400 22.17 0.09 7.57
C HIS A 400 23.37 -0.20 8.48
N GLU A 401 23.74 0.76 9.34
CA GLU A 401 24.96 0.69 10.16
C GLU A 401 25.07 -0.60 10.99
N VAL A 402 23.98 -0.98 11.68
CA VAL A 402 23.93 -2.20 12.52
C VAL A 402 23.35 -3.41 11.78
N LEU A 403 22.20 -3.26 11.11
CA LEU A 403 21.42 -4.37 10.56
C LEU A 403 21.99 -4.99 9.28
N SER A 404 22.96 -4.33 8.63
CA SER A 404 23.72 -4.93 7.52
C SER A 404 24.86 -5.86 7.99
N ALA A 405 25.10 -5.95 9.31
CA ALA A 405 26.14 -6.81 9.86
C ALA A 405 25.73 -8.29 9.95
N MET A 406 26.70 -9.17 10.22
CA MET A 406 26.49 -10.61 10.35
C MET A 406 25.43 -10.95 11.42
N ALA A 407 24.49 -11.83 11.06
CA ALA A 407 23.44 -12.32 11.95
C ALA A 407 23.68 -13.79 12.34
N HIS A 408 23.24 -14.17 13.55
CA HIS A 408 23.30 -15.55 14.04
C HIS A 408 21.91 -16.06 14.41
N VAL A 409 21.53 -17.22 13.87
CA VAL A 409 20.26 -17.88 14.17
C VAL A 409 20.51 -19.19 14.91
N LYS A 410 19.89 -19.36 16.08
CA LYS A 410 20.01 -20.55 16.92
C LYS A 410 18.91 -21.55 16.56
N LEU A 411 19.19 -22.49 15.65
CA LEU A 411 18.19 -23.47 15.18
C LEU A 411 17.54 -24.29 16.31
N LYS A 412 18.31 -24.67 17.35
CA LYS A 412 17.77 -25.35 18.55
C LYS A 412 16.74 -24.52 19.33
N LYS A 413 16.75 -23.19 19.17
CA LYS A 413 15.73 -22.29 19.75
C LYS A 413 14.54 -22.06 18.82
N LEU A 414 14.72 -22.23 17.51
CA LEU A 414 13.61 -22.21 16.54
C LEU A 414 12.75 -23.47 16.61
N PHE A 415 13.36 -24.61 16.96
CA PHE A 415 12.66 -25.90 17.07
C PHE A 415 12.98 -26.57 18.42
N PRO A 416 12.51 -26.00 19.55
CA PRO A 416 12.89 -26.47 20.89
C PRO A 416 12.44 -27.90 21.19
N GLU A 417 11.35 -28.36 20.56
CA GLU A 417 10.77 -29.70 20.76
C GLU A 417 11.27 -30.74 19.75
N LYS A 418 12.25 -30.39 18.91
CA LYS A 418 12.77 -31.26 17.85
C LYS A 418 14.28 -31.47 18.00
N GLU A 419 14.69 -32.71 17.80
CA GLU A 419 16.10 -33.03 17.59
C GLU A 419 16.43 -32.82 16.11
N ILE A 420 17.30 -31.85 15.83
CA ILE A 420 17.75 -31.53 14.47
C ILE A 420 18.90 -32.47 14.13
N THR A 421 18.69 -33.35 13.15
CA THR A 421 19.64 -34.38 12.71
C THR A 421 20.28 -34.05 11.37
#